data_AF-A0A2A2XV43-F1
#
_entry.id   AF-A0A2A2XV43-F1
#
_cell.length_a   1.000
_cell.length_b   1.000
_cell.length_c   1.000
_cell.angle_alpha   90.00
_cell.angle_beta   90.00
_cell.angle_gamma   90.00
#
_symmetry.space_group_name_H-M   'P 1'
#
loop_
_entity.id
_entity.type
_entity.pdbx_description
1 polymer ?
#
loop_
_entity_poly.entity_id
_entity_poly.type
_entity_poly.pdbx_seq_one_letter_code
_entity_poly.pdbx_strand_id
1 'polypeptide(L)'
;MKRIDSVEVWHTGPQGHRQLMGQLARNSRGAIGFTIDAGFLETGWRLSPFFLPQGEGPFVPRFEAGQERVFHGLFGLFADSLPDAFGMAVARRSVVQAGCEAGALELLS
;
A
#
# COMPACT_ATOMS: atom_id res chain seq x y z
N MET A 1 -16.97 10.23 7.31
CA MET A 1 -16.01 9.92 6.24
C MET A 1 -16.17 8.45 5.88
N LYS A 2 -16.29 8.07 4.59
CA LYS A 2 -16.46 6.66 4.18
C LYS A 2 -15.12 5.94 4.36
N ARG A 3 -15.13 4.79 5.02
CA ARG A 3 -13.93 3.95 5.18
C ARG A 3 -13.51 3.43 3.80
N ILE A 4 -12.25 3.66 3.44
CA ILE A 4 -11.65 3.13 2.21
C ILE A 4 -10.88 1.89 2.63
N ASP A 5 -11.37 0.71 2.23
CA ASP A 5 -10.73 -0.57 2.56
C ASP A 5 -9.83 -1.08 1.43
N SER A 6 -9.79 -0.39 0.30
CA SER A 6 -8.90 -0.73 -0.81
C SER A 6 -8.51 0.47 -1.67
N VAL A 7 -7.32 0.38 -2.27
CA VAL A 7 -6.79 1.37 -3.21
C VAL A 7 -6.19 0.65 -4.42
N GLU A 8 -6.45 1.19 -5.61
CA GLU A 8 -5.85 0.70 -6.85
C GLU A 8 -4.40 1.17 -6.97
N VAL A 9 -3.55 0.29 -7.47
CA VAL A 9 -2.15 0.57 -7.77
C VAL A 9 -2.01 0.60 -9.28
N TRP A 10 -1.51 1.72 -9.80
CA TRP A 10 -1.34 1.95 -11.23
C TRP A 10 0.14 2.08 -11.58
N HIS A 11 0.57 1.40 -12.63
CA HIS A 11 1.91 1.57 -13.20
C HIS A 11 1.84 2.56 -14.37
N THR A 12 2.77 3.51 -14.41
CA THR A 12 2.90 4.47 -15.51
C THR A 12 4.20 4.19 -16.24
N GLY A 13 4.10 3.73 -17.49
CA GLY A 13 5.27 3.39 -18.30
C GLY A 13 6.02 4.64 -18.82
N PRO A 14 7.19 4.45 -19.47
CA PRO A 14 8.03 5.55 -19.96
C PRO A 14 7.33 6.48 -20.97
N GLN A 15 6.33 5.96 -21.69
CA GLN A 15 5.53 6.70 -22.67
C GLN A 15 4.28 7.35 -22.05
N GLY A 16 4.13 7.31 -20.71
CA GLY A 16 2.99 7.85 -19.99
C GLY A 16 1.74 6.95 -19.98
N HIS A 17 1.80 5.76 -20.59
CA HIS A 17 0.68 4.82 -20.55
C HIS A 17 0.45 4.32 -19.12
N ARG A 18 -0.78 4.48 -18.62
CA ARG A 18 -1.22 3.98 -17.32
C ARG A 18 -1.90 2.63 -17.49
N GLN A 19 -1.41 1.64 -16.78
CA GLN A 19 -2.01 0.31 -16.70
C GLN A 19 -2.33 -0.01 -15.24
N LEU A 20 -3.51 -0.56 -15.01
CA LEU A 20 -3.87 -1.08 -13.69
C LEU A 20 -2.90 -2.22 -13.36
N MET A 21 -2.22 -2.11 -12.23
CA MET A 21 -1.20 -3.06 -11.82
C MET A 21 -1.73 -4.00 -10.75
N GLY A 22 -2.62 -3.51 -9.89
CA GLY A 22 -3.19 -4.32 -8.84
C GLY A 22 -3.96 -3.48 -7.84
N GLN A 23 -4.18 -4.06 -6.66
CA GLN A 23 -4.95 -3.46 -5.60
C GLN A 23 -4.34 -3.79 -4.25
N LEU A 24 -4.19 -2.76 -3.41
CA LEU A 24 -3.98 -2.93 -1.97
C LEU A 24 -5.35 -2.98 -1.29
N ALA A 25 -5.56 -3.96 -0.43
CA ALA A 25 -6.81 -4.11 0.30
C ALA A 25 -6.57 -4.55 1.74
N ARG A 26 -7.36 -4.02 2.66
CA ARG A 26 -7.36 -4.42 4.06
C ARG A 26 -8.39 -5.53 4.28
N ASN A 27 -7.97 -6.65 4.86
CA ASN A 27 -8.88 -7.75 5.18
C ASN A 27 -9.63 -7.50 6.52
N SER A 28 -10.57 -8.39 6.85
CA SER A 28 -11.37 -8.28 8.08
C SER A 28 -10.56 -8.37 9.37
N ARG A 29 -9.34 -8.92 9.32
CA ARG A 29 -8.39 -8.99 10.45
C ARG A 29 -7.47 -7.76 10.53
N GLY A 30 -7.64 -6.81 9.61
CA GLY A 30 -6.88 -5.57 9.57
C GLY A 30 -5.55 -5.64 8.83
N ALA A 31 -5.15 -6.81 8.30
CA ALA A 31 -3.93 -6.96 7.52
C ALA A 31 -4.10 -6.43 6.10
N ILE A 32 -3.05 -5.81 5.55
CA ILE A 32 -3.05 -5.25 4.20
C ILE A 32 -2.42 -6.27 3.26
N GLY A 33 -3.17 -6.68 2.24
CA GLY A 33 -2.71 -7.53 1.16
C GLY A 33 -2.64 -6.78 -0.16
N PHE A 34 -1.85 -7.30 -1.08
CA PHE A 34 -1.73 -6.82 -2.45
C PHE A 34 -2.11 -7.91 -3.44
N THR A 35 -3.00 -7.61 -4.37
CA THR A 35 -3.38 -8.50 -5.48
C THR A 35 -2.93 -7.88 -6.79
N ILE A 36 -2.22 -8.63 -7.63
CA ILE A 36 -1.83 -8.16 -8.97
C ILE A 36 -3.00 -8.36 -9.93
N ASP A 37 -3.21 -7.38 -10.81
CA ASP A 37 -4.18 -7.49 -11.91
C ASP A 37 -3.73 -8.55 -12.94
N ALA A 38 -4.68 -9.36 -13.43
CA ALA A 38 -4.37 -10.43 -14.38
C ALA A 38 -3.74 -9.91 -15.68
N GLY A 39 -4.25 -8.79 -16.21
CA GLY A 39 -3.69 -8.15 -17.41
C GLY A 39 -2.30 -7.56 -17.15
N PHE A 40 -1.98 -7.21 -15.91
CA PHE A 40 -0.61 -6.80 -15.53
C PHE A 40 0.34 -8.00 -15.38
N LEU A 41 -0.11 -9.13 -14.85
CA LEU A 41 0.71 -10.35 -14.74
C LEU A 41 1.24 -10.81 -16.11
N GLU A 42 0.43 -10.69 -17.16
CA GLU A 42 0.81 -11.04 -18.54
C GLU A 42 1.97 -10.20 -19.10
N THR A 43 2.21 -9.01 -18.56
CA THR A 43 3.33 -8.15 -18.99
C THR A 43 4.71 -8.68 -18.58
N GLY A 44 4.76 -9.59 -17.60
CA GLY A 44 6.01 -10.10 -17.03
C GLY A 44 6.80 -9.07 -16.20
N TRP A 45 6.27 -7.86 -15.99
CA TRP A 45 6.96 -6.79 -15.29
C TRP A 45 7.06 -7.08 -13.78
N ARG A 46 8.26 -6.88 -13.20
CA ARG A 46 8.51 -7.12 -11.76
C ARG A 46 8.84 -5.80 -11.06
N LEU A 47 8.01 -5.41 -10.09
CA LEU A 47 8.18 -4.16 -9.34
C LEU A 47 9.19 -4.26 -8.19
N SER A 48 9.37 -5.45 -7.62
CA SER A 48 10.39 -5.71 -6.61
C SER A 48 11.14 -6.99 -6.98
N PRO A 49 12.48 -7.00 -6.92
CA PRO A 49 13.28 -8.17 -7.27
C PRO A 49 13.09 -9.36 -6.29
N PHE A 50 12.60 -9.13 -5.06
CA PHE A 50 12.62 -10.17 -4.01
C PHE A 50 11.31 -10.38 -3.24
N PHE A 51 10.48 -9.34 -3.03
CA PHE A 51 9.46 -9.40 -1.97
C PHE A 51 8.00 -9.23 -2.40
N LEU A 52 7.73 -8.90 -3.67
CA LEU A 52 6.37 -8.91 -4.20
C LEU A 52 6.09 -10.26 -4.85
N PRO A 53 5.14 -11.05 -4.32
CA PRO A 53 4.85 -12.34 -4.90
C PRO A 53 4.30 -12.17 -6.31
N GLN A 54 4.62 -13.13 -7.17
CA GLN A 54 4.09 -13.21 -8.51
C GLN A 54 3.07 -14.34 -8.57
N GLY A 55 1.96 -14.08 -9.22
CA GLY A 55 0.88 -15.05 -9.38
C GLY A 55 -0.47 -14.47 -9.02
N GLU A 56 -1.49 -15.31 -9.14
CA GLU A 56 -2.87 -14.94 -8.86
C GLU A 56 -3.13 -15.01 -7.34
N GLY A 57 -3.74 -13.96 -6.81
CA GLY A 57 -4.29 -13.95 -5.46
C GLY A 57 -3.80 -12.79 -4.58
N PRO A 58 -4.47 -12.58 -3.43
CA PRO A 58 -4.06 -11.58 -2.46
C PRO A 58 -2.83 -12.08 -1.69
N PHE A 59 -1.75 -11.33 -1.79
CA PHE A 59 -0.53 -11.57 -1.06
C PHE A 59 -0.43 -10.66 0.14
N VAL A 60 -0.24 -11.23 1.32
CA VAL A 60 0.07 -10.47 2.53
C VAL A 60 1.58 -10.51 2.75
N PRO A 61 2.23 -9.40 3.12
CA PRO A 61 3.64 -9.41 3.49
C PRO A 61 3.90 -10.47 4.57
N ARG A 62 4.85 -11.36 4.33
CA ARG A 62 5.31 -12.33 5.32
C ARG A 62 6.52 -11.75 6.03
N PHE A 63 6.32 -11.34 7.28
CA PHE A 63 7.40 -10.96 8.17
C PHE A 63 7.79 -12.15 9.05
N GLU A 64 9.01 -12.18 9.57
CA GLU A 64 9.39 -13.19 10.56
C GLU A 64 8.52 -13.03 11.82
N ALA A 65 8.39 -14.11 12.60
CA ALA A 65 7.58 -14.07 13.83
C ALA A 65 8.11 -12.96 14.76
N GLY A 66 7.24 -12.01 15.13
CA GLY A 66 7.61 -10.81 15.91
C GLY A 66 7.91 -9.56 15.09
N GLN A 67 7.89 -9.62 13.76
CA GLN A 67 8.11 -8.48 12.85
C GLN A 67 6.81 -7.95 12.21
N GLU A 68 5.64 -8.27 12.76
CA GLU A 68 4.32 -7.87 12.23
C GLU A 68 4.14 -6.34 12.06
N ARG A 69 5.00 -5.54 12.72
CA ARG A 69 5.00 -4.07 12.66
C ARG A 69 6.03 -3.48 11.70
N VAL A 70 6.89 -4.28 11.08
CA VAL A 70 7.86 -3.79 10.11
C VAL A 70 7.09 -3.23 8.91
N PHE A 71 7.52 -2.05 8.41
CA PHE A 71 6.87 -1.35 7.30
C PHE A 71 5.37 -1.10 7.48
N HIS A 72 4.88 -0.99 8.72
CA HIS A 72 3.47 -0.76 9.01
C HIS A 72 2.53 -1.84 8.44
N GLY A 73 3.04 -3.07 8.30
CA GLY A 73 2.27 -4.17 7.72
C GLY A 73 2.12 -4.12 6.20
N LEU A 74 2.86 -3.23 5.52
CA LEU A 74 2.89 -3.10 4.06
C LEU A 74 4.11 -3.82 3.45
N PHE A 75 4.06 -4.13 2.16
CA PHE A 75 5.28 -4.44 1.42
C PHE A 75 6.21 -3.23 1.42
N GLY A 76 7.52 -3.44 1.57
CA GLY A 76 8.51 -2.37 1.64
C GLY A 76 8.42 -1.35 0.50
N LEU A 77 8.09 -1.80 -0.72
CA LEU A 77 7.82 -0.93 -1.87
C LEU A 77 6.78 0.15 -1.57
N PHE A 78 5.66 -0.23 -0.94
CA PHE A 78 4.58 0.70 -0.62
C PHE A 78 4.90 1.52 0.63
N ALA A 79 5.61 0.94 1.59
CA ALA A 79 6.04 1.65 2.78
C ALA A 79 7.03 2.79 2.48
N ASP A 80 7.88 2.62 1.47
CA ASP A 80 8.81 3.66 1.01
C ASP A 80 8.11 4.89 0.40
N SER A 81 6.84 4.74 -0.01
CA SER A 81 6.01 5.86 -0.49
C SER A 81 5.34 6.65 0.62
N LEU A 82 5.45 6.20 1.88
CA LEU A 82 4.87 6.91 3.01
C LEU A 82 5.74 8.10 3.43
N PRO A 83 5.13 9.18 3.96
CA PRO A 83 5.90 10.27 4.54
C PRO A 83 6.80 9.76 5.68
N ASP A 84 7.99 10.34 5.80
CA ASP A 84 8.83 10.13 6.98
C ASP A 84 8.15 10.66 8.26
N ALA A 85 8.81 10.49 9.41
CA ALA A 85 8.26 10.91 10.70
C ALA A 85 7.85 12.40 10.74
N PHE A 86 8.64 13.28 10.10
CA PHE A 86 8.34 14.71 10.03
C PHE A 86 7.18 14.98 9.06
N GLY A 87 7.20 14.37 7.88
CA GLY A 87 6.12 14.45 6.90
C GLY A 87 4.79 13.97 7.46
N MET A 88 4.81 12.92 8.29
CA MET A 88 3.63 12.43 9.00
C MET A 88 3.13 13.42 10.04
N ALA A 89 4.02 14.09 10.77
CA ALA A 89 3.63 15.15 11.70
C ALA A 89 2.98 16.36 11.00
N VAL A 90 3.52 16.75 9.85
CA VAL A 90 2.94 17.81 9.01
C VAL A 90 1.57 17.38 8.48
N ALA A 91 1.44 16.17 7.94
CA ALA A 91 0.17 15.65 7.44
C ALA A 91 -0.91 15.62 8.54
N ARG A 92 -0.56 15.14 9.75
CA ARG A 92 -1.46 15.15 10.91
C ARG A 92 -1.95 16.55 11.25
N ARG A 93 -1.05 17.54 11.27
CA ARG A 93 -1.42 18.93 11.51
C ARG A 93 -2.40 19.45 10.46
N SER A 94 -2.15 19.19 9.18
CA SER A 94 -3.02 19.64 8.09
C SER A 94 -4.44 19.05 8.20
N VAL A 95 -4.54 17.76 8.55
CA VAL A 95 -5.83 17.07 8.74
C VAL A 95 -6.59 17.65 9.93
N VAL A 96 -5.91 17.91 11.05
CA VAL A 96 -6.51 18.58 12.23
C VAL A 96 -6.97 20.00 11.90
N GLN A 97 -6.17 20.76 11.15
CA GLN A 97 -6.54 22.11 10.70
C GLN A 97 -7.75 22.12 9.76
N ALA A 98 -7.94 21.04 8.98
CA ALA A 98 -9.12 20.84 8.15
C ALA A 98 -10.38 20.41 8.94
N GLY A 99 -10.29 20.28 10.27
CA GLY A 99 -11.41 19.87 11.14
C GLY A 99 -11.61 18.37 11.23
N CYS A 100 -10.65 17.57 10.77
CA CYS A 100 -10.67 16.11 10.89
C CYS A 100 -9.94 15.66 12.16
N GLU A 101 -10.34 14.52 12.72
CA GLU A 101 -9.60 13.93 13.84
C GLU A 101 -8.19 13.52 13.43
N ALA A 102 -7.21 13.69 14.31
CA ALA A 102 -5.81 13.32 14.02
C ALA A 102 -5.65 11.83 13.66
N GLY A 103 -6.54 10.97 14.18
CA GLY A 103 -6.61 9.55 13.87
C GLY A 103 -7.11 9.23 12.45
N ALA A 104 -7.57 10.22 11.68
CA ALA A 104 -7.99 10.01 10.29
C ALA A 104 -6.85 9.54 9.36
N LEU A 105 -5.58 9.66 9.80
CA LEU A 105 -4.39 9.14 9.12
C LEU A 105 -3.99 7.72 9.58
N GLU A 106 -4.74 7.04 10.46
CA GLU A 106 -4.47 5.68 10.97
C GLU A 106 -4.65 4.56 9.95
N LEU A 107 -4.54 4.86 8.65
CA LEU A 107 -4.40 3.81 7.62
C LEU A 107 -3.00 3.17 7.64
N LEU A 108 -2.08 3.66 8.48
CA LEU A 108 -0.65 3.40 8.42
C LEU A 108 -0.01 3.07 9.79
N SER A 109 -0.76 2.69 10.82
CA SER A 109 -0.20 2.35 12.15
C SER A 109 -0.87 1.14 12.79
#